data_AF-A0A7C5KD10-F1
#
_entry.id   AF-A0A7C5KD10-F1
#
_cell.length_a   1.000
_cell.length_b   1.000
_cell.length_c   1.000
_cell.angle_alpha   90.00
_cell.angle_beta   90.00
_cell.angle_gamma   90.00
#
_symmetry.space_group_name_H-M   'P 1'
#
loop_
_entity.id
_entity.type
_entity.pdbx_description
1 polymer ?
#
loop_
_entity_poly.entity_id
_entity_poly.type
_entity_poly.pdbx_seq_one_letter_code
_entity_poly.pdbx_strand_id
1 'polypeptide(L)'
;KVLKQDRSSEIVQAPKIIALDNQEATIFVGETVRWAQARAEQGQAGGLQLVVEEADNSPVSTGFQLFLVPHIVPGTNKVVLNVIPQSESLTGTAGPPNAPQGFDVFTVGSGTGQGTIALPRVSSSTIATKMLLQSGQTAVIGGLTTDRVTNVETKVPLLGDIPFLGYLFKNENRAIQRKAMIVFVTPRIIRSPEETSASIEKEVERIRRMREEELRKAFGINPWQTSGSGEGEGKAGK
;
A
#
# COMPACT_ATOMS: atom_id res chain seq x y z
N LYS A 1 -17.81 -25.03 19.06
CA LYS A 1 -16.82 -25.39 18.00
C LYS A 1 -15.59 -24.52 18.23
N VAL A 2 -14.43 -25.09 18.52
CA VAL A 2 -13.19 -24.31 18.75
C VAL A 2 -12.45 -24.23 17.41
N LEU A 3 -12.23 -23.02 16.91
CA LEU A 3 -11.47 -22.77 15.69
C LEU A 3 -10.48 -21.63 15.98
N LYS A 4 -9.19 -21.88 15.77
CA LYS A 4 -8.14 -20.85 15.79
C LYS A 4 -7.69 -20.60 14.35
N GLN A 5 -7.74 -19.35 13.92
CA GLN A 5 -7.29 -18.94 12.60
C GLN A 5 -6.18 -17.90 12.77
N ASP A 6 -4.99 -18.23 12.29
CA ASP A 6 -3.84 -17.32 12.27
C ASP A 6 -3.58 -16.87 10.82
N ARG A 7 -3.48 -15.56 10.59
CA ARG A 7 -3.18 -14.97 9.28
C ARG A 7 -2.05 -13.96 9.43
N SER A 8 -1.01 -14.09 8.61
CA SER A 8 0.10 -13.13 8.52
C SER A 8 0.17 -12.54 7.12
N SER A 9 0.50 -11.26 7.02
CA SER A 9 0.72 -10.54 5.76
C SER A 9 1.84 -9.55 5.97
N GLU A 10 2.82 -9.58 5.08
CA GLU A 10 4.00 -8.71 5.11
C GLU A 10 4.11 -8.02 3.76
N ILE A 11 4.39 -6.72 3.78
CA ILE A 11 4.62 -5.90 2.59
C ILE A 11 6.00 -5.26 2.75
N VAL A 12 6.92 -5.60 1.85
CA VAL A 12 8.27 -5.03 1.82
C VAL A 12 8.39 -4.14 0.60
N GLN A 13 8.63 -2.85 0.83
CA GLN A 13 8.83 -1.86 -0.23
C GLN A 13 10.14 -1.12 0.03
N ALA A 14 10.94 -0.97 -1.03
CA ALA A 14 12.27 -0.33 -0.97
C ALA A 14 12.39 0.79 -2.03
N PRO A 15 11.63 1.89 -1.89
CA PRO A 15 11.69 3.00 -2.82
C PRO A 15 13.05 3.71 -2.73
N LYS A 16 13.54 4.18 -3.88
CA LYS A 16 14.77 4.97 -4.00
C LYS A 16 14.42 6.30 -4.65
N ILE A 17 14.92 7.40 -4.10
CA ILE A 17 14.71 8.75 -4.60
C ILE A 17 16.03 9.52 -4.55
N ILE A 18 16.29 10.30 -5.58
CA ILE A 18 17.43 11.21 -5.66
C ILE A 18 16.85 12.62 -5.58
N ALA A 19 17.44 13.44 -4.73
CA ALA A 19 17.01 14.81 -4.49
C ALA A 19 18.23 15.71 -4.34
N LEU A 20 18.09 16.96 -4.78
CA LEU A 20 19.08 17.99 -4.54
C LEU A 20 19.02 18.47 -3.09
N ASP A 21 20.10 19.07 -2.63
CA ASP A 21 20.16 19.67 -1.31
C ASP A 21 19.10 20.77 -1.14
N ASN A 22 18.37 20.74 -0.02
CA ASN A 22 17.24 21.61 0.29
C ASN A 22 16.10 21.60 -0.74
N GLN A 23 16.02 20.59 -1.61
CA GLN A 23 14.92 20.43 -2.55
C GLN A 23 13.97 19.34 -2.06
N GLU A 24 12.67 19.64 -2.13
CA GLU A 24 11.64 18.66 -1.84
C GLU A 24 11.62 17.56 -2.91
N ALA A 25 11.38 16.35 -2.46
CA ALA A 25 11.25 15.21 -3.34
C ALA A 25 10.15 14.29 -2.83
N THR A 26 9.30 13.85 -3.75
CA THR A 26 8.19 12.95 -3.46
C THR A 26 8.20 11.76 -4.39
N ILE A 27 7.81 10.60 -3.88
CA ILE A 27 7.55 9.41 -4.67
C ILE A 27 6.23 8.80 -4.20
N PHE A 28 5.38 8.46 -5.16
CA PHE A 28 4.15 7.71 -4.95
C PHE A 28 4.24 6.39 -5.70
N VAL A 29 3.98 5.28 -5.01
CA VAL A 29 3.95 3.92 -5.55
C VAL A 29 2.63 3.30 -5.13
N GLY A 30 1.70 3.18 -6.07
CA GLY A 30 0.37 2.70 -5.76
C GLY A 30 -0.62 2.91 -6.89
N GLU A 31 -1.89 2.77 -6.54
CA GLU A 31 -3.03 2.89 -7.43
C GLU A 31 -3.96 3.99 -6.93
N THR A 32 -4.52 4.77 -7.85
CA THR A 32 -5.54 5.77 -7.52
C THR A 32 -6.92 5.16 -7.77
N VAL A 33 -7.76 5.19 -6.74
CA VAL A 33 -9.11 4.64 -6.79
C VAL A 33 -10.10 5.79 -6.79
N ARG A 34 -10.85 5.91 -7.89
CA ARG A 34 -11.92 6.89 -8.01
C ARG A 34 -13.19 6.38 -7.35
N TRP A 35 -13.97 7.29 -6.79
CA TRP A 35 -15.27 6.96 -6.20
C TRP A 35 -16.29 8.07 -6.48
N ALA A 36 -17.54 7.67 -6.58
CA ALA A 36 -18.65 8.57 -6.87
C ALA A 36 -19.47 8.83 -5.61
N GLN A 37 -20.03 10.04 -5.50
CA GLN A 37 -21.05 10.37 -4.53
C GLN A 37 -22.41 10.45 -5.23
N ALA A 38 -23.47 10.08 -4.51
CA ALA A 38 -24.84 10.18 -5.00
C ALA A 38 -25.58 11.22 -4.16
N ARG A 39 -26.15 12.21 -4.84
CA ARG A 39 -26.97 13.26 -4.21
C ARG A 39 -28.39 13.21 -4.77
N ALA A 40 -29.37 13.36 -3.89
CA ALA A 40 -30.76 13.48 -4.29
C ALA A 40 -31.07 14.95 -4.58
N GLU A 41 -31.41 15.26 -5.83
CA GLU A 41 -31.87 16.58 -6.25
C GLU A 41 -33.38 16.53 -6.57
N GLN A 42 -34.09 17.64 -6.38
CA GLN A 42 -35.48 17.72 -6.81
C GLN A 42 -35.52 17.97 -8.33
N GLY A 43 -35.99 16.98 -9.08
CA GLY A 43 -36.22 17.10 -10.52
C GLY A 43 -37.30 18.14 -10.82
N GLN A 44 -37.32 18.66 -12.05
CA GLN A 44 -38.22 19.74 -12.47
C GLN A 44 -39.73 19.43 -12.31
N ALA A 45 -40.10 18.14 -12.18
CA ALA A 45 -41.46 17.69 -11.92
C ALA A 45 -41.79 17.49 -10.43
N GLY A 46 -40.93 17.96 -9.50
CA GLY A 46 -41.15 17.86 -8.05
C GLY A 46 -40.78 16.51 -7.43
N GLY A 47 -40.32 15.53 -8.22
CA GLY A 47 -39.83 14.23 -7.75
C GLY A 47 -38.35 14.26 -7.36
N LEU A 48 -37.90 13.30 -6.53
CA LEU A 48 -36.48 13.14 -6.18
C LEU A 48 -35.75 12.42 -7.34
N GLN A 49 -34.72 13.05 -7.89
CA GLN A 49 -33.81 12.52 -8.89
C GLN A 49 -32.47 12.20 -8.21
N LEU A 50 -31.96 10.98 -8.38
CA LEU A 50 -30.62 10.64 -7.94
C LEU A 50 -29.61 11.08 -9.00
N VAL A 51 -28.68 11.96 -8.63
CA VAL A 51 -27.56 12.38 -9.46
C VAL A 51 -26.30 11.74 -8.91
N VAL A 52 -25.58 11.04 -9.77
CA VAL A 52 -24.29 10.42 -9.44
C VAL A 52 -23.19 11.25 -10.08
N GLU A 53 -22.26 11.69 -9.25
CA GLU A 53 -21.15 12.56 -9.67
C GLU A 53 -19.86 12.05 -9.03
N GLU A 54 -18.72 12.34 -9.64
CA GLU A 54 -17.43 12.09 -8.98
C GLU A 54 -17.37 12.91 -7.69
N ALA A 55 -16.91 12.29 -6.60
CA ALA A 55 -16.85 12.99 -5.32
C ALA A 55 -15.73 14.04 -5.28
N ASP A 56 -15.92 15.11 -4.50
CA ASP A 56 -14.95 16.21 -4.41
C ASP A 56 -13.54 15.78 -3.96
N ASN A 57 -13.44 14.67 -3.23
CA ASN A 57 -12.18 14.09 -2.74
C ASN A 57 -11.80 12.78 -3.48
N SER A 58 -12.30 12.59 -4.70
CA SER A 58 -11.86 11.52 -5.62
C SER A 58 -10.76 12.07 -6.55
N PRO A 59 -9.70 11.29 -6.87
CA PRO A 59 -9.43 9.92 -6.43
C PRO A 59 -8.73 9.85 -5.06
N VAL A 60 -8.81 8.68 -4.44
CA VAL A 60 -7.97 8.34 -3.27
C VAL A 60 -6.77 7.51 -3.70
N SER A 61 -5.57 7.93 -3.29
CA SER A 61 -4.31 7.27 -3.60
C SER A 61 -4.03 6.16 -2.60
N THR A 62 -4.10 4.91 -3.05
CA THR A 62 -3.79 3.73 -2.23
C THR A 62 -2.38 3.25 -2.55
N GLY A 63 -1.57 2.95 -1.55
CA GLY A 63 -0.18 2.54 -1.74
C GLY A 63 0.77 3.26 -0.78
N PHE A 64 1.99 3.46 -1.23
CA PHE A 64 3.04 4.10 -0.44
C PHE A 64 3.42 5.45 -1.04
N GLN A 65 3.49 6.46 -0.19
CA GLN A 65 3.96 7.78 -0.51
C GLN A 65 5.10 8.16 0.42
N LEU A 66 6.15 8.77 -0.12
CA LEU A 66 7.25 9.28 0.65
C LEU A 66 7.52 10.70 0.23
N PHE A 67 7.38 11.62 1.19
CA PHE A 67 7.84 12.99 1.07
C PHE A 67 9.14 13.16 1.85
N LEU A 68 10.14 13.80 1.26
CA LEU A 68 11.37 14.14 1.96
C LEU A 68 11.97 15.46 1.53
N VAL A 69 12.77 16.03 2.43
CA VAL A 69 13.64 17.19 2.17
C VAL A 69 15.00 16.89 2.78
N PRO A 70 16.07 16.73 1.98
CA PRO A 70 17.41 16.53 2.49
C PRO A 70 18.12 17.87 2.73
N HIS A 71 19.03 17.89 3.69
CA HIS A 71 19.94 18.99 3.95
C HIS A 71 21.35 18.45 4.26
N ILE A 72 22.33 18.72 3.40
CA ILE A 72 23.72 18.28 3.57
C ILE A 72 24.45 19.27 4.47
N VAL A 73 25.07 18.78 5.54
CA VAL A 73 25.84 19.63 6.46
C VAL A 73 27.21 19.95 5.83
N PRO A 74 27.53 21.23 5.55
CA PRO A 74 28.78 21.62 4.90
C PRO A 74 30.01 21.14 5.68
N GLY A 75 31.07 20.78 4.96
CA GLY A 75 32.32 20.30 5.57
C GLY A 75 32.24 18.93 6.25
N THR A 76 31.09 18.25 6.19
CA THR A 76 30.91 16.92 6.78
C THR A 76 30.30 15.92 5.80
N ASN A 77 30.22 14.66 6.21
CA ASN A 77 29.50 13.58 5.52
C ASN A 77 28.10 13.35 6.14
N LYS A 78 27.53 14.34 6.82
CA LYS A 78 26.23 14.21 7.49
C LYS A 78 25.10 14.83 6.66
N VAL A 79 23.92 14.22 6.75
CA VAL A 79 22.69 14.67 6.11
C VAL A 79 21.61 14.79 7.17
N VAL A 80 21.00 15.95 7.26
CA VAL A 80 19.72 16.14 7.96
C VAL A 80 18.62 15.73 6.97
N LEU A 81 17.81 14.75 7.35
CA LEU A 81 16.68 14.29 6.55
C LEU A 81 15.38 14.59 7.29
N ASN A 82 14.51 15.38 6.65
CA ASN A 82 13.09 15.43 6.99
C ASN A 82 12.39 14.37 6.15
N VAL A 83 11.74 13.40 6.78
CA VAL A 83 11.14 12.26 6.09
C VAL A 83 9.73 12.04 6.60
N ILE A 84 8.78 11.92 5.67
CA ILE A 84 7.37 11.66 5.93
C ILE A 84 6.91 10.49 5.06
N PRO A 85 7.15 9.23 5.48
CA PRO A 85 6.56 8.07 4.85
C PRO A 85 5.07 7.96 5.23
N GLN A 86 4.25 7.59 4.25
CA GLN A 86 2.82 7.36 4.39
C GLN A 86 2.45 6.07 3.63
N SER A 87 1.72 5.18 4.28
CA SER A 87 1.17 3.97 3.64
C SER A 87 -0.34 3.94 3.81
N GLU A 88 -1.02 3.79 2.69
CA GLU A 88 -2.47 3.76 2.58
C GLU A 88 -2.92 2.44 1.96
N SER A 89 -3.96 1.84 2.53
CA SER A 89 -4.57 0.60 2.02
C SER A 89 -6.08 0.66 2.17
N LEU A 90 -6.82 0.09 1.23
CA LEU A 90 -8.26 -0.07 1.37
C LEU A 90 -8.58 -1.17 2.39
N THR A 91 -9.54 -0.92 3.27
CA THR A 91 -9.91 -1.80 4.40
C THR A 91 -11.40 -2.00 4.56
N GLY A 92 -12.21 -1.50 3.62
CA GLY A 92 -13.66 -1.68 3.64
C GLY A 92 -14.04 -3.16 3.52
N THR A 93 -15.11 -3.53 4.23
CA THR A 93 -15.53 -4.93 4.39
C THR A 93 -16.62 -5.36 3.43
N ALA A 94 -17.08 -4.47 2.54
CA ALA A 94 -18.06 -4.83 1.54
C ALA A 94 -17.47 -5.81 0.51
N GLY A 95 -18.29 -6.75 0.06
CA GLY A 95 -17.91 -7.72 -0.95
C GLY A 95 -18.97 -7.80 -2.06
N PRO A 96 -18.66 -8.52 -3.16
CA PRO A 96 -19.61 -8.77 -4.23
C PRO A 96 -20.88 -9.44 -3.67
N PRO A 97 -22.09 -9.07 -4.13
CA PRO A 97 -22.36 -8.32 -5.37
C PRO A 97 -22.40 -6.80 -5.25
N ASN A 98 -22.35 -6.23 -4.03
CA ASN A 98 -22.76 -4.84 -3.81
C ASN A 98 -21.62 -3.80 -3.91
N ALA A 99 -20.36 -4.20 -3.69
CA ALA A 99 -19.19 -3.35 -3.88
C ALA A 99 -17.90 -4.17 -4.02
N PRO A 100 -16.84 -3.60 -4.62
CA PRO A 100 -15.49 -4.15 -4.53
C PRO A 100 -15.01 -4.23 -3.07
N GLN A 101 -14.12 -5.19 -2.79
CA GLN A 101 -13.42 -5.23 -1.49
C GLN A 101 -12.65 -3.93 -1.26
N GLY A 102 -12.65 -3.43 -0.02
CA GLY A 102 -12.04 -2.14 0.31
C GLY A 102 -13.02 -0.98 0.43
N PHE A 103 -14.29 -1.18 0.07
CA PHE A 103 -15.36 -0.21 0.20
C PHE A 103 -16.32 -0.57 1.34
N ASP A 104 -17.03 0.42 1.86
CA ASP A 104 -18.18 0.25 2.74
C ASP A 104 -19.45 0.61 1.97
N VAL A 105 -20.51 -0.16 2.16
CA VAL A 105 -21.81 0.09 1.51
C VAL A 105 -22.72 0.85 2.46
N PHE A 106 -23.24 1.98 1.98
CA PHE A 106 -24.23 2.80 2.65
C PHE A 106 -25.55 2.67 1.90
N THR A 107 -26.61 2.39 2.63
CA THR A 107 -27.98 2.35 2.10
C THR A 107 -28.66 3.68 2.35
N VAL A 108 -29.23 4.28 1.32
CA VAL A 108 -29.99 5.53 1.38
C VAL A 108 -31.45 5.23 1.04
N GLY A 109 -32.38 5.77 1.83
CA GLY A 109 -33.83 5.57 1.66
C GLY A 109 -34.41 4.39 2.46
N SER A 110 -35.74 4.30 2.48
CA SER A 110 -36.51 3.24 3.16
C SER A 110 -37.60 2.68 2.23
N GLY A 111 -37.82 1.37 2.25
CA GLY A 111 -38.82 0.70 1.40
C GLY A 111 -38.38 0.57 -0.05
N THR A 112 -39.30 0.75 -1.01
CA THR A 112 -39.10 0.51 -2.46
C THR A 112 -38.14 1.50 -3.15
N GLY A 113 -37.70 2.55 -2.46
CA GLY A 113 -36.77 3.58 -2.97
C GLY A 113 -35.35 3.48 -2.41
N GLN A 114 -34.92 2.30 -1.97
CA GLN A 114 -33.55 2.10 -1.45
C GLN A 114 -32.51 2.18 -2.57
N GLY A 115 -31.54 3.08 -2.40
CA GLY A 115 -30.30 3.13 -3.18
C GLY A 115 -29.12 2.68 -2.31
N THR A 116 -28.11 2.07 -2.92
CA THR A 116 -26.84 1.75 -2.26
C THR A 116 -25.72 2.56 -2.88
N ILE A 117 -24.83 3.08 -2.04
CA ILE A 117 -23.60 3.71 -2.47
C ILE A 117 -22.41 3.08 -1.76
N ALA A 118 -21.33 2.86 -2.48
CA ALA A 118 -20.09 2.30 -1.95
C ALA A 118 -19.03 3.40 -1.81
N LEU A 119 -18.47 3.56 -0.62
CA LEU A 119 -17.42 4.54 -0.33
C LEU A 119 -16.13 3.81 0.07
N PRO A 120 -14.95 4.20 -0.45
CA PRO A 120 -13.69 3.55 -0.08
C PRO A 120 -13.36 3.83 1.39
N ARG A 121 -13.04 2.77 2.15
CA ARG A 121 -12.52 2.92 3.52
C ARG A 121 -11.01 2.79 3.47
N VAL A 122 -10.30 3.89 3.72
CA VAL A 122 -8.84 3.94 3.65
C VAL A 122 -8.24 3.86 5.05
N SER A 123 -7.29 2.94 5.24
CA SER A 123 -6.42 2.89 6.41
C SER A 123 -5.09 3.52 6.04
N SER A 124 -4.74 4.61 6.71
CA SER A 124 -3.49 5.33 6.51
C SER A 124 -2.55 5.14 7.72
N SER A 125 -1.25 5.23 7.48
CA SER A 125 -0.21 5.14 8.49
C SER A 125 0.92 6.09 8.10
N THR A 126 1.13 7.14 8.88
CA THR A 126 2.03 8.25 8.57
C THR A 126 2.99 8.45 9.73
N ILE A 127 4.27 8.65 9.41
CA ILE A 127 5.30 9.02 10.38
C ILE A 127 5.93 10.32 9.89
N ALA A 128 6.18 11.29 10.76
CA ALA A 128 6.92 12.50 10.43
C ALA A 128 8.13 12.61 11.34
N THR A 129 9.32 12.69 10.76
CA THR A 129 10.56 12.71 11.54
C THR A 129 11.64 13.57 10.90
N LYS A 130 12.55 14.04 11.74
CA LYS A 130 13.75 14.77 11.35
C LYS A 130 14.94 14.13 12.02
N MET A 131 15.93 13.72 11.24
CA MET A 131 17.12 13.02 11.76
C MET A 131 18.40 13.49 11.11
N LEU A 132 19.49 13.48 11.89
CA LEU A 132 20.84 13.70 11.40
C LEU A 132 21.53 12.35 11.24
N LEU A 133 21.90 12.00 10.01
CA LEU A 133 22.51 10.72 9.67
C LEU A 133 23.86 10.92 8.99
N GLN A 134 24.76 9.96 9.17
CA GLN A 134 25.97 9.87 8.36
C GLN A 134 25.62 9.29 6.99
N SER A 135 26.27 9.77 5.93
CA SER A 135 26.14 9.19 4.59
C SER A 135 26.52 7.71 4.59
N GLY A 136 25.63 6.86 4.05
CA GLY A 136 25.76 5.41 4.01
C GLY A 136 25.26 4.68 5.27
N GLN A 137 24.90 5.40 6.34
CA GLN A 137 24.38 4.79 7.55
C GLN A 137 22.86 4.59 7.46
N THR A 138 22.39 3.38 7.74
CA THR A 138 20.96 3.11 7.86
C THR A 138 20.47 3.49 9.25
N ALA A 139 19.39 4.27 9.32
CA ALA A 139 18.64 4.51 10.54
C ALA A 139 17.25 3.91 10.49
N VAL A 140 16.74 3.59 11.67
CA VAL A 140 15.37 3.13 11.88
C VAL A 140 14.57 4.33 12.36
N ILE A 141 13.59 4.74 11.58
CA ILE A 141 12.72 5.91 11.87
C ILE A 141 11.79 5.63 13.05
N GLY A 142 11.51 4.36 13.33
CA GLY A 142 10.62 3.91 14.39
C GLY A 142 9.46 3.07 13.85
N GLY A 143 8.80 2.36 14.76
CA GLY A 143 7.73 1.43 14.46
C GLY A 143 6.38 1.86 15.04
N LEU A 144 5.37 2.13 14.21
CA LEU A 144 3.99 2.28 14.72
C LEU A 144 3.35 0.89 14.79
N THR A 145 3.10 0.40 16.00
CA THR A 145 2.37 -0.85 16.22
C THR A 145 0.97 -0.55 16.74
N THR A 146 -0.05 -1.02 16.02
CA THR A 146 -1.45 -0.93 16.41
C THR A 146 -1.95 -2.32 16.74
N ASP A 147 -2.34 -2.52 18.00
CA ASP A 147 -2.99 -3.74 18.46
C ASP A 147 -4.49 -3.48 18.64
N ARG A 148 -5.33 -4.22 17.93
CA ARG A 148 -6.78 -4.22 18.06
C ARG A 148 -7.25 -5.56 18.60
N VAL A 149 -7.80 -5.56 19.80
CA VAL A 149 -8.41 -6.74 20.43
C VAL A 149 -9.92 -6.59 20.39
N THR A 150 -10.60 -7.53 19.74
CA THR A 150 -12.06 -7.61 19.69
C THR A 150 -12.50 -8.87 20.44
N ASN A 151 -13.26 -8.70 21.52
CA ASN A 151 -13.87 -9.81 22.26
C ASN A 151 -15.39 -9.74 22.07
N VAL A 152 -15.98 -10.79 21.50
CA VAL A 152 -17.43 -10.96 21.36
C VAL A 152 -17.84 -12.18 22.14
N GLU A 153 -18.62 -11.99 23.20
CA GLU A 153 -19.20 -13.07 23.98
C GLU A 153 -20.70 -13.15 23.67
N THR A 154 -21.16 -14.33 23.27
CA THR A 154 -22.58 -14.64 23.08
C THR A 154 -22.96 -15.73 24.07
N LYS A 155 -23.90 -15.46 24.97
CA LYS A 155 -24.32 -16.43 26.01
C LYS A 155 -25.83 -16.51 26.13
N VAL A 156 -26.32 -17.68 26.52
CA VAL A 156 -27.73 -17.86 26.92
C VAL A 156 -27.93 -17.21 28.29
N PRO A 157 -28.93 -16.31 28.46
CA PRO A 157 -29.24 -15.73 29.76
C PRO A 157 -29.51 -16.81 30.82
N LEU A 158 -29.10 -16.57 32.08
CA LEU A 158 -29.12 -17.51 33.22
C LEU A 158 -28.18 -18.72 33.10
N LEU A 159 -28.26 -19.51 32.01
CA LEU A 159 -27.48 -20.74 31.86
C LEU A 159 -25.99 -20.49 31.59
N GLY A 160 -25.67 -19.37 30.92
CA GLY A 160 -24.29 -18.99 30.61
C GLY A 160 -23.48 -18.49 31.82
N ASP A 161 -24.16 -18.12 32.92
CA ASP A 161 -23.52 -17.57 34.13
C ASP A 161 -23.27 -18.63 35.20
N ILE A 162 -23.71 -19.89 34.99
CA ILE A 162 -23.48 -20.99 35.92
C ILE A 162 -21.98 -21.36 35.90
N PRO A 163 -21.27 -21.31 37.05
CA PRO A 163 -19.88 -21.74 37.10
C PRO A 163 -19.74 -23.21 36.68
N PHE A 164 -18.64 -23.54 35.99
CA PHE A 164 -18.35 -24.85 35.37
C PHE A 164 -19.25 -25.24 34.17
N LEU A 165 -20.58 -25.15 34.29
CA LEU A 165 -21.53 -25.58 33.25
C LEU A 165 -21.80 -24.53 32.18
N GLY A 166 -21.63 -23.24 32.50
CA GLY A 166 -21.93 -22.12 31.60
C GLY A 166 -21.09 -22.10 30.33
N TYR A 167 -19.91 -22.76 30.32
CA TYR A 167 -19.06 -22.89 29.13
C TYR A 167 -19.73 -23.64 27.96
N LEU A 168 -20.73 -24.50 28.22
CA LEU A 168 -21.50 -25.15 27.16
C LEU A 168 -22.57 -24.24 26.54
N PHE A 169 -22.92 -23.15 27.25
CA PHE A 169 -24.00 -22.23 26.90
C PHE A 169 -23.50 -20.82 26.54
N LYS A 170 -22.19 -20.65 26.42
CA LYS A 170 -21.55 -19.43 25.91
C LYS A 170 -20.59 -19.73 24.77
N ASN A 171 -20.47 -18.77 23.88
CA ASN A 171 -19.55 -18.77 22.76
C ASN A 171 -18.72 -17.49 22.83
N GLU A 172 -17.42 -17.64 23.00
CA GLU A 172 -16.47 -16.54 23.03
C GLU A 172 -15.72 -16.49 21.70
N ASN A 173 -15.72 -15.32 21.06
CA ASN A 173 -14.93 -15.06 19.87
C ASN A 173 -13.95 -13.92 20.18
N ARG A 174 -12.66 -14.25 20.19
CA ARG A 174 -11.56 -13.33 20.45
C ARG A 174 -10.73 -13.17 19.19
N ALA A 175 -10.72 -11.96 18.62
CA ALA A 175 -9.89 -11.60 17.49
C ALA A 175 -8.82 -10.60 17.93
N ILE A 176 -7.57 -10.88 17.58
CA ILE A 176 -6.43 -9.99 17.82
C ILE A 176 -5.85 -9.62 16.46
N GLN A 177 -5.81 -8.34 16.15
CA GLN A 177 -5.22 -7.81 14.92
C GLN A 177 -4.06 -6.90 15.30
N ARG A 178 -2.86 -7.22 14.83
CA ARG A 178 -1.64 -6.43 15.03
C ARG A 178 -1.18 -5.88 13.69
N LYS A 179 -1.01 -4.56 13.60
CA LYS A 179 -0.43 -3.87 12.43
C LYS A 179 0.87 -3.21 12.87
N ALA A 180 1.97 -3.46 12.19
CA ALA A 180 3.25 -2.80 12.47
C ALA A 180 3.79 -2.17 11.18
N MET A 181 4.26 -0.92 11.26
CA MET A 181 5.00 -0.26 10.19
C MET A 181 6.40 0.03 10.71
N ILE A 182 7.44 -0.47 10.05
CA ILE A 182 8.85 -0.17 10.37
C ILE A 182 9.48 0.47 9.15
N VAL A 183 10.12 1.63 9.33
CA VAL A 183 10.75 2.36 8.22
C VAL A 183 12.26 2.47 8.43
N PHE A 184 13.02 2.04 7.42
CA PHE A 184 14.47 2.13 7.35
C PHE A 184 14.85 3.18 6.30
N VAL A 185 15.78 4.07 6.64
CA VAL A 185 16.28 5.09 5.71
C VAL A 185 17.80 5.09 5.69
N THR A 186 18.37 5.12 4.48
CA THR A 186 19.81 5.14 4.26
C THR A 186 20.15 6.28 3.29
N PRO A 187 20.58 7.46 3.78
CA PRO A 187 21.01 8.54 2.90
C PRO A 187 22.35 8.22 2.24
N ARG A 188 22.51 8.64 0.98
CA ARG A 188 23.79 8.61 0.27
C ARG A 188 24.03 9.96 -0.38
N ILE A 189 25.16 10.59 -0.05
CA ILE A 189 25.57 11.86 -0.65
C ILE A 189 26.32 11.51 -1.94
N ILE A 190 26.00 12.20 -3.02
CA ILE A 190 26.68 12.10 -4.30
C ILE A 190 27.26 13.48 -4.60
N ARG A 191 28.58 13.58 -4.79
CA ARG A 191 29.26 14.88 -4.91
C ARG A 191 29.67 15.22 -6.34
N SER A 192 29.94 14.21 -7.16
CA SER A 192 30.40 14.43 -8.54
C SER A 192 29.42 13.89 -9.58
N PRO A 193 29.36 14.51 -10.77
CA PRO A 193 28.62 13.96 -11.91
C PRO A 193 29.11 12.57 -12.32
N GLU A 194 30.41 12.29 -12.22
CA GLU A 194 30.99 10.98 -12.50
C GLU A 194 30.57 9.91 -11.47
N GLU A 195 30.46 10.29 -10.19
CA GLU A 195 29.91 9.41 -9.14
C GLU A 195 28.42 9.14 -9.36
N THR A 196 27.70 10.12 -9.94
CA THR A 196 26.28 10.01 -10.28
C THR A 196 26.09 9.01 -11.42
N SER A 197 26.82 9.17 -12.54
CA SER A 197 26.73 8.25 -13.68
C SER A 197 27.17 6.83 -13.31
N ALA A 198 28.26 6.68 -12.54
CA ALA A 198 28.73 5.37 -12.08
C ALA A 198 27.74 4.70 -11.10
N SER A 199 27.05 5.47 -10.25
CA SER A 199 26.03 4.92 -9.35
C SER A 199 24.75 4.54 -10.09
N ILE A 200 24.37 5.29 -11.12
CA ILE A 200 23.23 4.97 -12.00
C ILE A 200 23.55 3.71 -12.80
N GLU A 201 24.73 3.62 -13.41
CA GLU A 201 25.14 2.48 -14.24
C GLU A 201 25.18 1.18 -13.43
N LYS A 202 25.79 1.20 -12.23
CA LYS A 202 25.77 0.06 -11.31
C LYS A 202 24.36 -0.37 -10.93
N GLU A 203 23.46 0.58 -10.72
CA GLU A 203 22.08 0.27 -10.37
C GLU A 203 21.30 -0.27 -11.57
N VAL A 204 21.50 0.28 -12.77
CA VAL A 204 20.90 -0.21 -14.02
C VAL A 204 21.36 -1.64 -14.32
N GLU A 205 22.65 -1.94 -14.17
CA GLU A 205 23.16 -3.30 -14.32
C GLU A 205 22.60 -4.26 -13.27
N ARG A 206 22.42 -3.80 -12.03
CA ARG A 206 21.82 -4.60 -10.97
C ARG A 206 20.37 -4.94 -11.31
N ILE A 207 19.60 -3.95 -11.75
CA ILE A 207 18.20 -4.12 -12.18
C ILE A 207 18.13 -5.07 -13.38
N ARG A 208 19.01 -4.89 -14.37
CA ARG A 208 19.07 -5.74 -15.55
C ARG A 208 19.36 -7.20 -15.20
N ARG A 209 20.36 -7.45 -14.35
CA ARG A 209 20.69 -8.81 -13.85
C ARG A 209 19.54 -9.43 -13.07
N MET A 210 18.94 -8.69 -12.15
CA MET A 210 17.79 -9.18 -11.38
C MET A 210 16.62 -9.53 -12.30
N ARG A 211 16.32 -8.67 -13.28
CA ARG A 211 15.27 -8.91 -14.27
C ARG A 211 15.55 -10.14 -15.14
N GLU A 212 16.79 -10.31 -15.59
CA GLU A 212 17.20 -11.48 -16.38
C GLU A 212 17.09 -12.78 -15.56
N GLU A 213 17.43 -12.75 -14.27
CA GLU A 213 17.25 -13.90 -13.37
C GLU A 213 15.77 -14.21 -13.08
N GLU A 214 14.94 -13.19 -12.90
CA GLU A 214 13.49 -13.36 -12.74
C GLU A 214 12.85 -13.91 -14.01
N LEU A 215 13.21 -13.39 -15.18
CA LEU A 215 12.76 -13.91 -16.47
C LEU A 215 13.20 -15.36 -16.68
N ARG A 216 14.43 -15.72 -16.29
CA ARG A 216 14.94 -17.09 -16.35
C ARG A 216 14.13 -18.04 -15.45
N LYS A 217 13.77 -17.61 -14.25
CA LYS A 217 12.96 -18.41 -13.31
C LYS A 217 11.49 -18.51 -13.74
N ALA A 218 10.91 -17.44 -14.28
CA ALA A 218 9.51 -17.38 -14.68
C ALA A 218 9.23 -18.14 -15.99
N PHE A 219 10.15 -18.10 -16.95
CA PHE A 219 9.94 -18.66 -18.28
C PHE A 219 10.81 -19.86 -18.62
N GLY A 220 11.83 -20.19 -17.81
CA GLY A 220 12.70 -21.35 -18.07
C GLY A 220 13.52 -21.26 -19.36
N ILE A 221 13.56 -20.08 -20.00
CA ILE A 221 14.25 -19.87 -21.28
C ILE A 221 15.72 -19.53 -21.00
N ASN A 222 16.62 -20.32 -21.56
CA ASN A 222 18.05 -20.06 -21.50
C ASN A 222 18.49 -19.06 -22.59
N PRO A 223 19.35 -18.06 -22.28
CA PRO A 223 19.65 -16.94 -23.19
C PRO A 223 20.34 -17.30 -24.51
N TRP A 224 20.98 -18.47 -24.60
CA TRP A 224 21.65 -18.93 -25.82
C TRP A 224 20.70 -19.49 -26.90
N GLN A 225 19.39 -19.61 -26.61
CA GLN A 225 18.42 -20.07 -27.61
C GLN A 225 17.81 -18.95 -28.47
N THR A 226 18.01 -17.67 -28.12
CA THR A 226 17.42 -16.55 -28.88
C THR A 226 18.40 -15.81 -29.79
N SER A 227 19.66 -16.24 -29.90
CA SER A 227 20.64 -15.65 -30.83
C SER A 227 20.93 -16.50 -32.07
N GLY A 228 20.11 -17.52 -32.36
CA GLY A 228 20.40 -18.55 -33.36
C GLY A 228 19.33 -18.76 -34.45
N SER A 229 18.49 -17.75 -34.74
CA SER A 229 17.52 -17.87 -35.84
C SER A 229 17.38 -16.53 -36.57
N GLY A 230 18.21 -16.31 -37.59
CA GLY A 230 18.04 -15.15 -38.46
C GLY A 230 19.21 -14.76 -39.34
N GLU A 231 20.00 -15.71 -39.87
CA GLU A 231 20.88 -15.36 -41.00
C GLU A 231 21.21 -16.59 -41.84
N GLY A 232 20.54 -16.72 -42.99
CA GLY A 232 20.80 -17.82 -43.90
C GLY A 232 19.71 -18.04 -44.93
N GLU A 233 19.32 -17.02 -45.71
CA GLU A 233 18.76 -17.25 -47.04
C GLU A 233 19.08 -16.09 -47.98
N GLY A 234 20.06 -16.31 -48.85
CA GLY A 234 20.49 -15.35 -49.84
C GLY A 234 21.73 -15.83 -50.58
N LYS A 235 21.52 -16.68 -51.61
CA LYS A 235 22.30 -16.84 -52.87
C LYS A 235 22.00 -18.23 -53.47
N ALA A 236 21.27 -18.33 -54.58
CA ALA A 236 21.68 -18.10 -55.97
C ALA A 236 22.31 -19.34 -56.63
N GLY A 237 21.66 -19.81 -57.70
CA GLY A 237 22.36 -20.17 -58.93
C GLY A 237 22.36 -21.63 -59.37
N LYS A 238 21.61 -21.84 -60.47
CA LYS A 238 21.67 -22.91 -61.49
C LYS A 238 20.99 -24.24 -61.20
#